data_AF-A0A3M0Y9M9-F1
#
_entry.id   AF-A0A3M0Y9M9-F1
#
_cell.length_a   1.000
_cell.length_b   1.000
_cell.length_c   1.000
_cell.angle_alpha   90.00
_cell.angle_beta   90.00
_cell.angle_gamma   90.00
#
_symmetry.space_group_name_H-M   'P 1'
#
loop_
_entity.id
_entity.type
_entity.pdbx_description
1 polymer ?
#
loop_
_entity_poly.entity_id
_entity_poly.type
_entity_poly.pdbx_seq_one_letter_code
_entity_poly.pdbx_strand_id
1 'polypeptide(L)'
;MKEINISVSGLDIDSKAASHIATCIARLQEAEPVIVAWHDRPAKRMSPIIEGADIHTRWRDYGQSHGGDVLISINGDYDFIFADASAYQGEGPGPFVTVRDKQGNEYLCLVGALKDPNNPSEQACYKLSELDFGA
;
A
#
# COMPACT_ATOMS: atom_id res chain seq x y z
N MET A 1 -3.45 21.08 0.16
CA MET A 1 -4.33 19.89 0.14
C MET A 1 -5.74 20.34 -0.15
N LYS A 2 -6.35 19.80 -1.21
CA LYS A 2 -7.76 19.98 -1.56
C LYS A 2 -8.61 19.16 -0.60
N GLU A 3 -9.76 19.67 -0.18
CA GLU A 3 -10.66 18.96 0.75
C GLU A 3 -12.01 18.69 0.08
N ILE A 4 -12.49 17.45 0.19
CA ILE A 4 -13.76 16.99 -0.35
C ILE A 4 -14.56 16.38 0.79
N ASN A 5 -15.78 16.86 1.00
CA ASN A 5 -16.68 16.34 2.02
C ASN A 5 -17.85 15.61 1.34
N ILE A 6 -18.09 14.37 1.73
CA ILE A 6 -19.17 13.54 1.21
C ILE A 6 -20.11 13.17 2.34
N SER A 7 -21.40 13.42 2.14
CA SER A 7 -22.45 12.97 3.05
C SER A 7 -23.21 11.80 2.42
N VAL A 8 -23.25 10.69 3.14
CA VAL A 8 -23.95 9.46 2.76
C VAL A 8 -25.02 9.18 3.80
N SER A 9 -26.27 9.13 3.34
CA SER A 9 -27.45 8.92 4.18
C SER A 9 -28.21 7.66 3.74
N GLY A 10 -28.85 6.98 4.69
CA GLY A 10 -29.66 5.78 4.41
C GLY A 10 -28.85 4.49 4.30
N LEU A 11 -27.55 4.55 4.59
CA LEU A 11 -26.65 3.41 4.71
C LEU A 11 -25.85 3.55 6.00
N ASP A 12 -25.65 2.45 6.72
CA ASP A 12 -24.71 2.40 7.84
C ASP A 12 -23.29 2.29 7.27
N ILE A 13 -22.45 3.27 7.58
CA ILE A 13 -21.11 3.41 6.99
C ILE A 13 -20.08 3.02 8.04
N ASP A 14 -19.42 1.89 7.82
CA ASP A 14 -18.22 1.52 8.56
C ASP A 14 -16.94 2.07 7.87
N SER A 15 -15.80 1.92 8.54
CA SER A 15 -14.49 2.37 8.04
C SER A 15 -14.12 1.75 6.68
N LYS A 16 -14.54 0.50 6.41
CA LYS A 16 -14.25 -0.19 5.15
C LYS A 16 -15.07 0.41 4.00
N ALA A 17 -16.37 0.61 4.22
CA ALA A 17 -17.25 1.26 3.27
C ALA A 17 -16.81 2.71 3.00
N ALA A 18 -16.47 3.45 4.05
CA ALA A 18 -15.95 4.82 3.93
C ALA A 18 -14.66 4.88 3.09
N SER A 19 -13.71 3.98 3.34
CA SER A 19 -12.45 3.90 2.58
C SER A 19 -12.69 3.57 1.10
N HIS A 20 -13.61 2.66 0.80
CA HIS A 20 -13.99 2.34 -0.58
C HIS A 20 -14.62 3.55 -1.29
N ILE A 21 -15.56 4.24 -0.64
CA ILE A 21 -16.20 5.44 -1.20
C ILE A 21 -15.15 6.52 -1.46
N ALA A 22 -14.30 6.80 -0.46
CA ALA A 22 -13.23 7.79 -0.59
C ALA A 22 -12.27 7.44 -1.73
N THR A 23 -11.87 6.17 -1.86
CA THR A 23 -10.99 5.70 -2.96
C THR A 23 -11.65 5.90 -4.33
N CYS A 24 -12.95 5.62 -4.47
CA CYS A 24 -13.68 5.84 -5.71
C CYS A 24 -13.72 7.33 -6.10
N ILE A 25 -13.88 8.22 -5.12
CA ILE A 25 -13.84 9.67 -5.35
C ILE A 25 -12.41 10.15 -5.67
N ALA A 26 -11.39 9.61 -4.99
CA ALA A 26 -9.99 9.94 -5.23
C ALA A 26 -9.56 9.63 -6.67
N ARG A 27 -10.07 8.54 -7.27
CA ARG A 27 -9.82 8.19 -8.69
C ARG A 27 -10.36 9.20 -9.70
N LEU A 28 -11.22 10.13 -9.28
CA LEU A 28 -11.67 11.24 -10.12
C LEU A 28 -10.68 12.43 -10.11
N GLN A 29 -9.73 12.43 -9.17
CA GLN A 29 -8.75 13.49 -8.97
C GLN A 29 -7.35 13.02 -9.39
N GLU A 30 -6.97 11.81 -8.96
CA GLU A 30 -5.63 11.24 -9.16
C GLU A 30 -5.67 10.04 -10.12
N ALA A 31 -4.58 9.85 -10.85
CA ALA A 31 -4.44 8.70 -11.75
C ALA A 31 -4.23 7.39 -10.98
N GLU A 32 -3.39 7.41 -9.95
CA GLU A 32 -3.13 6.26 -9.08
C GLU A 32 -3.22 6.67 -7.59
N PRO A 33 -4.44 6.86 -7.05
CA PRO A 33 -4.63 7.33 -5.68
C PRO A 33 -4.19 6.28 -4.67
N VAL A 34 -3.29 6.67 -3.76
CA VAL A 34 -2.84 5.87 -2.62
C VAL A 34 -3.14 6.59 -1.31
N ILE A 35 -3.63 5.85 -0.30
CA ILE A 35 -3.89 6.42 1.03
C ILE A 35 -2.56 6.60 1.76
N VAL A 36 -2.25 7.84 2.12
CA VAL A 36 -1.04 8.21 2.88
C VAL A 36 -1.33 8.25 4.38
N ALA A 37 -2.52 8.75 4.75
CA ALA A 37 -2.95 8.83 6.13
C ALA A 37 -4.48 8.74 6.25
N TRP A 38 -4.98 8.31 7.40
CA TRP A 38 -6.41 8.27 7.67
C TRP A 38 -6.74 8.43 9.15
N HIS A 39 -7.99 8.80 9.44
CA HIS A 39 -8.52 8.93 10.79
C HIS A 39 -9.96 8.39 10.85
N ASP A 40 -10.17 7.50 11.80
CA ASP A 40 -11.44 6.86 12.16
C ASP A 40 -11.86 7.43 13.51
N ARG A 41 -12.70 8.47 13.48
CA ARG A 41 -13.14 9.18 14.69
C ARG A 41 -13.98 8.29 15.60
N PRO A 42 -14.96 7.50 15.11
CA PRO A 42 -15.75 6.61 15.96
C PRO A 42 -14.89 5.62 16.75
N ALA A 43 -13.90 4.99 16.10
CA ALA A 43 -13.03 4.02 16.76
C ALA A 43 -11.84 4.67 17.48
N LYS A 44 -11.63 5.99 17.34
CA LYS A 44 -10.45 6.72 17.81
C LYS A 44 -9.16 6.03 17.34
N ARG A 45 -9.03 5.86 16.02
CA ARG A 45 -7.85 5.29 15.38
C ARG A 45 -7.35 6.21 14.28
N MET A 46 -6.06 6.14 14.02
CA MET A 46 -5.45 6.81 12.87
C MET A 46 -4.35 5.95 12.28
N SER A 47 -3.96 6.26 11.06
CA SER A 47 -2.71 5.77 10.47
C SER A 47 -1.97 6.92 9.79
N PRO A 48 -0.63 6.95 9.89
CA PRO A 48 0.19 6.08 10.72
C PRO A 48 -0.06 6.32 12.22
N ILE A 49 0.18 5.28 13.04
CA ILE A 49 0.22 5.44 14.50
C ILE A 49 1.57 6.09 14.84
N ILE A 50 1.53 7.23 15.51
CA ILE A 50 2.72 7.98 15.94
C ILE A 50 2.63 8.09 17.46
N GLU A 51 3.51 7.36 18.15
CA GLU A 51 3.53 7.29 19.61
C GLU A 51 3.69 8.67 20.25
N GLY A 52 2.88 8.93 21.29
CA GLY A 52 2.87 10.21 22.02
C GLY A 52 2.27 11.39 21.26
N ALA A 53 1.77 11.19 20.03
CA ALA A 53 1.14 12.25 19.26
C ALA A 53 -0.38 12.33 19.49
N ASP A 54 -0.96 13.50 19.19
CA ASP A 54 -2.40 13.70 19.22
C ASP A 54 -3.09 12.97 18.05
N ILE A 55 -3.97 12.04 18.40
CA ILE A 55 -4.70 11.21 17.45
C ILE A 55 -5.64 11.99 16.53
N HIS A 56 -6.06 13.20 16.93
CA HIS A 56 -7.00 13.99 16.16
C HIS A 56 -6.33 14.86 15.10
N THR A 57 -5.04 15.14 15.23
CA THR A 57 -4.33 16.10 14.38
C THR A 57 -3.12 15.48 13.65
N ARG A 58 -2.42 14.54 14.28
CA ARG A 58 -1.10 14.12 13.78
C ARG A 58 -1.14 13.41 12.43
N TRP A 59 -2.16 12.60 12.17
CA TRP A 59 -2.35 11.93 10.88
C TRP A 59 -2.47 12.95 9.72
N ARG A 60 -3.07 14.12 9.98
CA ARG A 60 -3.26 15.16 8.98
C ARG A 60 -1.95 15.84 8.63
N ASP A 61 -1.16 16.19 9.66
CA ASP A 61 0.19 16.74 9.48
C ASP A 61 1.09 15.76 8.73
N TYR A 62 1.01 14.47 9.07
CA TYR A 62 1.75 13.41 8.39
C TYR A 62 1.35 13.33 6.91
N GLY A 63 0.06 13.16 6.62
CA GLY A 63 -0.43 13.08 5.25
C GLY A 63 0.00 14.28 4.40
N GLN A 64 -0.18 15.51 4.93
CA GLN A 64 0.19 16.73 4.22
C GLN A 64 1.70 16.85 3.96
N SER A 65 2.54 16.37 4.87
CA SER A 65 4.00 16.43 4.72
C SER A 65 4.58 15.30 3.86
N HIS A 66 3.81 14.25 3.58
CA HIS A 66 4.25 13.05 2.84
C HIS A 66 3.56 12.93 1.48
N GLY A 67 3.34 14.06 0.82
CA GLY A 67 2.82 14.10 -0.55
C GLY A 67 1.30 14.06 -0.66
N GLY A 68 0.58 13.99 0.46
CA GLY A 68 -0.88 14.04 0.47
C GLY A 68 -1.42 15.38 -0.02
N ASP A 69 -2.23 15.34 -1.07
CA ASP A 69 -2.75 16.52 -1.75
C ASP A 69 -4.27 16.55 -1.86
N VAL A 70 -4.95 15.42 -1.63
CA VAL A 70 -6.42 15.33 -1.53
C VAL A 70 -6.85 14.71 -0.20
N LEU A 71 -7.66 15.44 0.58
CA LEU A 71 -8.36 14.97 1.76
C LEU A 71 -9.83 14.69 1.41
N ILE A 72 -10.32 13.50 1.75
CA ILE A 72 -11.72 13.13 1.58
C ILE A 72 -12.30 12.75 2.94
N SER A 73 -13.35 13.46 3.36
CA SER A 73 -14.10 13.19 4.59
C SER A 73 -15.46 12.57 4.26
N ILE A 74 -15.79 11.44 4.89
CA ILE A 74 -17.07 10.75 4.77
C ILE A 74 -17.85 10.98 6.07
N ASN A 75 -18.98 11.68 5.96
CA ASN A 75 -19.88 12.07 7.06
C ASN A 75 -19.22 12.89 8.19
N GLY A 76 -17.95 13.28 8.05
CA GLY A 76 -17.17 13.86 9.15
C GLY A 76 -16.69 12.83 10.17
N ASP A 77 -16.92 11.53 9.93
CA ASP A 77 -16.57 10.42 10.81
C ASP A 77 -15.25 9.75 10.39
N TYR A 78 -15.01 9.68 9.09
CA TYR A 78 -13.84 9.04 8.49
C TYR A 78 -13.13 10.01 7.55
N ASP A 79 -11.85 10.22 7.78
CA ASP A 79 -11.01 11.10 6.98
C ASP A 79 -9.88 10.31 6.31
N PHE A 80 -9.63 10.55 5.01
CA PHE A 80 -8.60 9.88 4.23
C PHE A 80 -7.79 10.89 3.42
N ILE A 81 -6.47 10.84 3.51
CA ILE A 81 -5.55 11.65 2.71
C ILE A 81 -4.94 10.77 1.64
N PHE A 82 -5.08 11.20 0.38
CA PHE A 82 -4.54 10.56 -0.79
C PHE A 82 -3.38 11.35 -1.37
N ALA A 83 -2.49 10.64 -2.06
CA ALA A 83 -1.48 11.16 -2.98
C ALA A 83 -1.55 10.40 -4.30
N ASP A 84 -1.02 10.97 -5.38
CA ASP A 84 -0.88 10.28 -6.67
C ASP A 84 0.44 9.50 -6.75
N ALA A 85 0.34 8.19 -6.89
CA ALA A 85 1.48 7.31 -7.12
C ALA A 85 1.88 7.19 -8.59
N SER A 86 1.20 7.87 -9.53
CA SER A 86 1.47 7.71 -10.97
C SER A 86 2.90 8.08 -11.41
N ALA A 87 3.58 8.94 -10.64
CA ALA A 87 4.97 9.29 -10.86
C ALA A 87 5.96 8.22 -10.37
N TYR A 88 5.51 7.27 -9.54
CA TYR A 88 6.31 6.15 -9.08
C TYR A 88 6.47 5.15 -10.22
N GLN A 89 7.68 5.09 -10.78
CA GLN A 89 7.99 4.21 -11.93
C GLN A 89 8.15 2.74 -11.53
N GLY A 90 7.84 2.39 -10.28
CA GLY A 90 8.26 1.13 -9.69
C GLY A 90 9.77 1.08 -9.46
N GLU A 91 10.19 0.21 -8.56
CA GLU A 91 11.43 -0.50 -8.83
C GLU A 91 11.04 -1.50 -9.93
N GLY A 92 11.81 -1.60 -11.02
CA GLY A 92 11.56 -2.60 -12.07
C GLY A 92 11.46 -4.03 -11.50
N PRO A 93 11.33 -5.08 -12.33
CA PRO A 93 11.31 -6.44 -11.80
C PRO A 93 12.50 -6.63 -10.85
N GLY A 94 12.19 -7.02 -9.61
CA GLY A 94 13.21 -7.17 -8.58
C GLY A 94 14.33 -8.08 -9.06
N PRO A 95 15.52 -8.01 -8.47
CA PRO A 95 16.66 -8.79 -8.94
C PRO A 95 16.45 -10.30 -8.79
N PHE A 96 15.36 -10.74 -8.16
CA PHE A 96 15.06 -12.13 -7.89
C PHE A 96 13.77 -12.62 -8.57
N VAL A 97 13.80 -13.87 -9.02
CA VAL A 97 12.65 -14.59 -9.58
C VAL A 97 12.58 -16.00 -8.99
N THR A 98 11.38 -16.50 -8.73
CA THR A 98 11.17 -17.90 -8.34
C THR A 98 10.98 -18.76 -9.58
N VAL A 99 11.76 -19.85 -9.70
CA VAL A 99 11.66 -20.81 -10.81
C VAL A 99 11.52 -22.25 -10.29
N ARG A 100 11.05 -23.14 -11.16
CA ARG A 100 10.94 -24.58 -10.89
C ARG A 100 11.74 -25.37 -11.91
N ASP A 101 12.55 -26.30 -11.43
CA ASP A 101 13.20 -27.28 -12.32
C ASP A 101 12.21 -28.36 -12.78
N LYS A 102 12.66 -29.24 -13.68
CA LYS A 102 11.85 -30.36 -14.20
C LYS A 102 11.41 -31.38 -13.14
N GLN A 103 12.07 -31.39 -11.98
CA GLN A 103 11.77 -32.28 -10.87
C GLN A 103 10.79 -31.62 -9.88
N GLY A 104 10.43 -30.35 -10.11
CA GLY A 104 9.52 -29.58 -9.27
C GLY A 104 10.20 -28.89 -8.09
N ASN A 105 11.54 -28.90 -8.01
CA ASN A 105 12.24 -28.16 -6.96
C ASN A 105 12.14 -26.65 -7.23
N GLU A 106 11.89 -25.87 -6.18
CA GLU A 106 11.78 -24.41 -6.25
C GLU A 106 13.09 -23.72 -5.88
N TYR A 107 13.43 -22.67 -6.64
CA TYR A 107 14.63 -21.89 -6.45
C TYR A 107 14.33 -20.40 -6.49
N LEU A 108 15.01 -19.63 -5.64
CA LEU A 108 15.10 -18.17 -5.73
C LEU A 108 16.36 -17.83 -6.53
N CYS A 109 16.20 -17.21 -7.69
CA CYS A 109 17.29 -16.93 -8.63
C CYS A 109 17.51 -15.45 -8.86
N LEU A 110 18.76 -15.02 -8.94
CA LEU A 110 19.14 -13.70 -9.44
C LEU A 110 18.88 -13.62 -10.95
N VAL A 111 17.98 -12.72 -11.37
CA VAL A 111 17.56 -12.54 -12.77
C VAL A 111 18.77 -12.29 -13.69
N GLY A 112 19.74 -11.49 -13.25
CA GLY A 112 20.93 -11.17 -14.04
C GLY A 112 21.92 -12.34 -14.23
N ALA A 113 21.83 -13.38 -13.41
CA ALA A 113 22.72 -14.55 -13.48
C ALA A 113 22.01 -15.80 -14.03
N LEU A 114 20.68 -15.82 -14.07
CA LEU A 114 19.87 -16.94 -14.54
C LEU A 114 19.91 -17.04 -16.07
N LYS A 115 20.54 -18.11 -16.58
CA LYS A 115 20.62 -18.37 -18.03
C LYS A 115 19.47 -19.22 -18.57
N ASP A 116 18.99 -20.20 -17.80
CA ASP A 116 17.88 -21.09 -18.17
C ASP A 116 16.96 -21.31 -16.95
N PRO A 117 15.71 -20.82 -16.99
CA PRO A 117 14.73 -21.02 -15.92
C PRO A 117 14.39 -22.48 -15.62
N ASN A 118 14.56 -23.40 -16.59
CA ASN A 118 14.26 -24.82 -16.39
C ASN A 118 15.47 -25.62 -15.87
N ASN A 119 16.65 -25.00 -15.82
CA ASN A 119 17.89 -25.59 -15.33
C ASN A 119 18.66 -24.59 -14.44
N PRO A 120 18.10 -24.25 -13.26
CA PRO A 120 18.68 -23.28 -12.34
C PRO A 120 20.07 -23.72 -11.87
N SER A 121 21.06 -22.84 -12.02
CA SER A 121 22.45 -23.11 -11.60
C SER A 121 22.72 -22.59 -10.20
N GLU A 122 23.62 -23.26 -9.47
CA GLU A 122 24.03 -22.85 -8.10
C GLU A 122 24.67 -21.45 -8.05
N GLN A 123 25.23 -20.98 -9.16
CA GLN A 123 25.80 -19.62 -9.26
C GLN A 123 24.73 -18.53 -9.33
N ALA A 124 23.52 -18.87 -9.78
CA ALA A 124 22.44 -17.92 -9.98
C ALA A 124 21.30 -18.10 -8.97
N CYS A 125 21.21 -19.26 -8.32
CA CYS A 125 20.01 -19.71 -7.64
C CYS A 125 20.29 -20.38 -6.30
N TYR A 126 19.40 -20.15 -5.33
CA TYR A 126 19.33 -20.86 -4.06
C TYR A 126 18.09 -21.72 -4.00
N LYS A 127 18.23 -22.98 -3.61
CA LYS A 127 17.09 -23.89 -3.45
C LYS A 127 16.27 -23.48 -2.22
N LEU A 128 14.96 -23.26 -2.40
CA LEU A 128 14.12 -22.72 -1.32
C LEU A 128 14.05 -23.65 -0.10
N SER A 129 14.12 -24.98 -0.31
CA SER A 129 14.11 -25.95 0.78
C SER A 129 15.36 -25.91 1.67
N GLU A 130 16.43 -25.28 1.21
CA GLU A 130 17.71 -25.17 1.92
C GLU A 130 17.90 -23.79 2.56
N LEU A 131 17.01 -22.85 2.27
CA LEU A 131 16.98 -21.55 2.91
C LEU A 131 16.27 -21.71 4.27
N ASP A 132 17.07 -21.70 5.33
CA ASP A 132 16.56 -21.60 6.69
C ASP A 132 16.10 -20.16 6.93
N PHE A 133 14.78 -19.95 6.95
CA PHE A 133 14.19 -18.64 7.21
C PHE A 133 14.09 -18.31 8.70
N GLY A 134 14.73 -19.09 9.59
CA GLY A 134 14.83 -18.77 11.01
C GLY A 134 13.49 -18.47 11.65
N ALA A 135 12.76 -19.52 12.03
CA ALA A 135 11.49 -19.41 12.75
C ALA A 135 11.65 -18.72 14.12
#